data_AF-A0A949XK56-F1
#
_entry.id   AF-A0A949XK56-F1
#
_cell.length_a   1.000
_cell.length_b   1.000
_cell.length_c   1.000
_cell.angle_alpha   90.00
_cell.angle_beta   90.00
_cell.angle_gamma   90.00
#
_symmetry.space_group_name_H-M   'P 1'
#
loop_
_entity.id
_entity.type
_entity.pdbx_description
1 polymer ?
#
loop_
_entity_poly.entity_id
_entity_poly.type
_entity_poly.pdbx_seq_one_letter_code
_entity_poly.pdbx_strand_id
1 'polypeptide(L)'
;PAIYHAQSSAAASYRIARVAGALHSIVYDVRNRYFAYYFWFLEGVARLKVCSLLFGLAGLAGIALTPRLRSEVLGKVLLLLAAITYVCVALVDNQDFPIYFIYSAPVLTVCGAFWAYRCWARPLIWRFAAGALLVAATIASTGAFAVKIHANDFRRQYLSAVQVIKANLPAGGTVFGGAELGFALGFGPQLVDDRYLGYGSRAPLPALYVMDPNYVGMRSEKTAWQESRKTLAKQYRLIYRNQIYRIYLRDDLPKRS
;
A
#
# COMPACT_ATOMS: atom_id res chain seq x y z
N PRO A 1 2.51 -16.62 -25.16
CA PRO A 1 3.76 -17.40 -25.40
C PRO A 1 4.06 -18.34 -24.21
N ALA A 2 4.56 -19.56 -24.44
CA ALA A 2 4.56 -20.70 -23.50
C ALA A 2 4.92 -20.40 -22.01
N ILE A 3 5.81 -19.44 -21.74
CA ILE A 3 6.15 -18.97 -20.38
C ILE A 3 4.95 -18.38 -19.65
N TYR A 4 4.11 -17.60 -20.32
CA TYR A 4 2.86 -17.05 -19.77
C TYR A 4 1.88 -18.17 -19.39
N HIS A 5 1.76 -19.21 -20.23
CA HIS A 5 0.90 -20.35 -19.92
C HIS A 5 1.45 -21.18 -18.76
N ALA A 6 2.76 -21.40 -18.69
CA ALA A 6 3.41 -22.10 -17.58
C ALA A 6 3.30 -21.32 -16.25
N GLN A 7 3.45 -19.99 -16.28
CA GLN A 7 3.25 -19.14 -15.12
C GLN A 7 1.78 -19.09 -14.69
N SER A 8 0.84 -18.99 -15.65
CA SER A 8 -0.59 -18.98 -15.37
C SER A 8 -1.09 -20.33 -14.86
N SER A 9 -0.58 -21.45 -15.38
CA SER A 9 -0.97 -22.80 -14.94
C SER A 9 -0.38 -23.15 -13.58
N ALA A 10 0.87 -22.76 -13.31
CA ALA A 10 1.49 -22.86 -12.00
C ALA A 10 0.79 -21.96 -10.96
N ALA A 11 0.40 -20.74 -11.34
CA ALA A 11 -0.39 -19.87 -10.47
C ALA A 11 -1.79 -20.43 -10.20
N ALA A 12 -2.41 -21.12 -11.18
CA ALA A 12 -3.74 -21.73 -11.04
C ALA A 12 -3.74 -23.01 -10.21
N SER A 13 -2.70 -23.85 -10.29
CA SER A 13 -2.61 -25.11 -9.55
C SER A 13 -2.44 -24.92 -8.03
N TYR A 14 -1.89 -23.79 -7.59
CA TYR A 14 -1.90 -23.38 -6.17
C TYR A 14 -3.28 -22.91 -5.66
N ARG A 15 -4.22 -22.53 -6.55
CA ARG A 15 -5.47 -21.81 -6.20
C ARG A 15 -6.67 -22.72 -5.89
N ILE A 16 -6.68 -23.96 -6.33
CA ILE A 16 -7.87 -24.85 -6.27
C ILE A 16 -7.74 -25.95 -5.19
N ALA A 17 -6.58 -26.05 -4.54
CA ALA A 17 -6.33 -27.08 -3.53
C ALA A 17 -7.00 -26.73 -2.18
N ARG A 18 -8.25 -27.20 -2.03
CA ARG A 18 -9.05 -27.41 -0.80
C ARG A 18 -9.97 -26.25 -0.39
N VAL A 19 -11.27 -26.53 -0.47
CA VAL A 19 -12.39 -25.75 0.12
C VAL A 19 -12.17 -25.43 1.61
N ALA A 20 -11.53 -26.33 2.37
CA ALA A 20 -11.13 -26.08 3.75
C ALA A 20 -10.01 -25.01 3.87
N GLY A 21 -9.09 -24.98 2.89
CA GLY A 21 -8.12 -23.91 2.73
C GLY A 21 -8.79 -22.59 2.37
N ALA A 22 -9.82 -22.59 1.50
CA ALA A 22 -10.57 -21.39 1.14
C ALA A 22 -11.29 -20.75 2.34
N LEU A 23 -11.92 -21.55 3.21
CA LEU A 23 -12.55 -21.02 4.44
C LEU A 23 -11.52 -20.46 5.43
N HIS A 24 -10.38 -21.14 5.61
CA HIS A 24 -9.29 -20.63 6.42
C HIS A 24 -8.73 -19.31 5.86
N SER A 25 -8.52 -19.25 4.54
CA SER A 25 -8.07 -18.05 3.83
C SER A 25 -9.05 -16.90 3.98
N ILE A 26 -10.36 -17.13 3.93
CA ILE A 26 -11.38 -16.09 4.15
C ILE A 26 -11.28 -15.50 5.57
N VAL A 27 -11.21 -16.35 6.61
CA VAL A 27 -11.12 -15.85 8.00
C VAL A 27 -9.79 -15.12 8.24
N TYR A 28 -8.70 -15.66 7.69
CA TYR A 28 -7.37 -15.07 7.77
C TYR A 28 -7.31 -13.72 7.02
N ASP A 29 -7.94 -13.64 5.85
CA ASP A 29 -8.09 -12.44 5.03
C ASP A 29 -8.84 -11.34 5.79
N VAL A 30 -10.04 -11.64 6.34
CA VAL A 30 -10.80 -10.65 7.13
C VAL A 30 -9.96 -10.11 8.28
N ARG A 31 -9.33 -11.01 9.05
CA ARG A 31 -8.51 -10.64 10.20
C ARG A 31 -7.34 -9.76 9.78
N ASN A 32 -6.55 -10.15 8.79
CA ASN A 32 -5.28 -9.46 8.50
C ASN A 32 -5.47 -8.24 7.59
N ARG A 33 -6.30 -8.36 6.55
CA ARG A 33 -6.49 -7.32 5.54
C ARG A 33 -7.39 -6.18 6.05
N TYR A 34 -8.42 -6.49 6.83
CA TYR A 34 -9.40 -5.51 7.29
C TYR A 34 -9.23 -5.15 8.77
N PHE A 35 -9.03 -6.12 9.64
CA PHE A 35 -9.00 -5.85 11.09
C PHE A 35 -7.61 -5.38 11.56
N ALA A 36 -6.59 -6.21 11.39
CA ALA A 36 -5.24 -5.93 11.88
C ALA A 36 -4.66 -4.66 11.26
N TYR A 37 -4.85 -4.46 9.95
CA TYR A 37 -4.36 -3.26 9.29
C TYR A 37 -4.96 -1.98 9.87
N TYR A 38 -6.29 -1.87 9.89
CA TYR A 38 -6.96 -0.63 10.27
C TYR A 38 -6.94 -0.37 11.79
N PHE A 39 -6.93 -1.41 12.62
CA PHE A 39 -6.96 -1.27 14.08
C PHE A 39 -5.57 -1.32 14.74
N TRP A 40 -4.60 -2.06 14.18
CA TRP A 40 -3.29 -2.25 14.82
C TRP A 40 -2.13 -1.61 14.05
N PHE A 41 -2.11 -1.65 12.72
CA PHE A 41 -0.96 -1.16 11.95
C PHE A 41 -1.03 0.31 11.55
N LEU A 42 -2.22 0.90 11.42
CA LEU A 42 -2.32 2.34 11.21
C LEU A 42 -1.90 3.10 12.47
N GLU A 43 -1.19 4.21 12.29
CA GLU A 43 -0.71 5.07 13.37
C GLU A 43 -1.13 6.53 13.17
N GLY A 44 -1.18 7.28 14.27
CA GLY A 44 -1.54 8.70 14.26
C GLY A 44 -2.87 9.00 13.58
N VAL A 45 -2.90 10.05 12.76
CA VAL A 45 -4.10 10.51 12.03
C VAL A 45 -4.59 9.45 11.03
N ALA A 46 -3.73 8.54 10.57
CA ALA A 46 -4.14 7.50 9.64
C ALA A 46 -5.13 6.51 10.26
N ARG A 47 -5.13 6.33 11.60
CA ARG A 47 -6.11 5.48 12.31
C ARG A 47 -7.56 5.92 12.09
N LEU A 48 -7.81 7.19 11.78
CA LEU A 48 -9.15 7.68 11.48
C LEU A 48 -9.79 6.96 10.29
N LYS A 49 -8.99 6.37 9.38
CA LYS A 49 -9.51 5.56 8.27
C LYS A 49 -10.34 4.36 8.73
N VAL A 50 -10.23 3.93 9.99
CA VAL A 50 -11.11 2.92 10.58
C VAL A 50 -12.58 3.34 10.51
N CYS A 51 -12.88 4.64 10.57
CA CYS A 51 -14.24 5.16 10.46
C CYS A 51 -14.86 4.82 9.09
N SER A 52 -14.09 4.88 8.00
CA SER A 52 -14.56 4.50 6.67
C SER A 52 -14.88 3.02 6.58
N LEU A 53 -14.07 2.16 7.21
CA LEU A 53 -14.34 0.73 7.29
C LEU A 53 -15.59 0.45 8.14
N LEU A 54 -15.69 1.04 9.32
CA LEU A 54 -16.84 0.88 10.21
C LEU A 54 -18.13 1.38 9.56
N PHE A 55 -18.09 2.49 8.82
CA PHE A 55 -19.23 2.99 8.06
C PHE A 55 -19.73 1.98 7.03
N GLY A 56 -18.81 1.41 6.25
CA GLY A 56 -19.15 0.39 5.26
C GLY A 56 -19.69 -0.90 5.87
N LEU A 57 -19.06 -1.39 6.96
CA LEU A 57 -19.49 -2.60 7.66
C LEU A 57 -20.84 -2.41 8.37
N ALA A 58 -21.06 -1.26 9.00
CA ALA A 58 -22.35 -0.91 9.60
C ALA A 58 -23.45 -0.84 8.54
N GLY A 59 -23.16 -0.29 7.36
CA GLY A 59 -24.07 -0.28 6.23
C GLY A 59 -24.41 -1.67 5.73
N LEU A 60 -23.40 -2.50 5.50
CA LEU A 60 -23.56 -3.88 5.07
C LEU A 60 -24.41 -4.69 6.07
N ALA A 61 -24.08 -4.61 7.36
CA ALA A 61 -24.83 -5.25 8.43
C ALA A 61 -26.26 -4.70 8.51
N GLY A 62 -26.43 -3.38 8.40
CA GLY A 62 -27.74 -2.72 8.43
C GLY A 62 -28.68 -3.19 7.31
N ILE A 63 -28.15 -3.38 6.10
CA ILE A 63 -28.89 -3.95 4.96
C ILE A 63 -29.23 -5.42 5.23
N ALA A 64 -28.24 -6.24 5.61
CA ALA A 64 -28.40 -7.67 5.79
C ALA A 64 -29.36 -8.04 6.94
N LEU A 65 -29.27 -7.31 8.06
CA LEU A 65 -30.02 -7.58 9.29
C LEU A 65 -31.42 -6.95 9.28
N THR A 66 -31.70 -5.98 8.42
CA THR A 66 -33.04 -5.39 8.31
C THR A 66 -33.87 -6.11 7.23
N PRO A 67 -34.95 -6.83 7.58
CA PRO A 67 -35.77 -7.57 6.61
C PRO A 67 -36.30 -6.71 5.46
N ARG A 68 -36.70 -5.47 5.77
CA ARG A 68 -37.18 -4.49 4.80
C ARG A 68 -36.10 -4.04 3.81
N LEU A 69 -34.85 -3.89 4.25
CA LEU A 69 -33.78 -3.43 3.37
C LEU A 69 -33.24 -4.57 2.49
N ARG A 70 -33.10 -5.78 3.04
CA ARG A 70 -32.68 -6.95 2.26
C ARG A 70 -33.72 -7.43 1.24
N SER A 71 -34.99 -7.04 1.39
CA SER A 71 -36.04 -7.38 0.42
C SER A 71 -36.11 -6.40 -0.75
N GLU A 72 -35.63 -5.16 -0.59
CA GLU A 72 -35.55 -4.16 -1.65
C GLU A 72 -34.56 -4.56 -2.76
N VAL A 73 -34.88 -4.22 -4.00
CA VAL A 73 -34.03 -4.53 -5.17
C VAL A 73 -32.62 -3.98 -4.99
N LEU A 74 -32.49 -2.71 -4.58
CA LEU A 74 -31.19 -2.08 -4.35
C LEU A 74 -30.41 -2.77 -3.22
N GLY A 75 -31.08 -3.14 -2.12
CA GLY A 75 -30.44 -3.86 -1.01
C GLY A 75 -29.88 -5.22 -1.46
N LYS A 76 -30.63 -5.97 -2.26
CA LYS A 76 -30.18 -7.26 -2.83
C LYS A 76 -28.97 -7.07 -3.75
N VAL A 77 -29.01 -6.09 -4.65
CA VAL A 77 -27.91 -5.78 -5.57
C VAL A 77 -26.66 -5.39 -4.80
N LEU A 78 -26.79 -4.53 -3.77
CA LEU A 78 -25.65 -4.12 -2.96
C LEU A 78 -25.04 -5.27 -2.15
N LEU A 79 -25.86 -6.16 -1.58
CA LEU A 79 -25.37 -7.36 -0.91
C LEU A 79 -24.65 -8.31 -1.89
N LEU A 80 -25.21 -8.51 -3.09
CA LEU A 80 -24.61 -9.33 -4.12
C LEU A 80 -23.27 -8.74 -4.60
N LEU A 81 -23.22 -7.44 -4.87
CA LEU A 81 -21.99 -6.75 -5.25
C LEU A 81 -20.94 -6.84 -4.14
N ALA A 82 -21.32 -6.61 -2.88
CA ALA A 82 -20.40 -6.73 -1.75
C ALA A 82 -19.84 -8.16 -1.63
N ALA A 83 -20.68 -9.17 -1.83
CA ALA A 83 -20.26 -10.57 -1.85
C ALA A 83 -19.30 -10.87 -3.01
N ILE A 84 -19.66 -10.45 -4.25
CA ILE A 84 -18.81 -10.65 -5.44
C ILE A 84 -17.46 -9.98 -5.24
N THR A 85 -17.44 -8.71 -4.85
CA THR A 85 -16.19 -7.95 -4.67
C THR A 85 -15.31 -8.58 -3.60
N TYR A 86 -15.89 -8.98 -2.47
CA TYR A 86 -15.15 -9.67 -1.42
C TYR A 86 -14.59 -11.02 -1.90
N VAL A 87 -15.41 -11.85 -2.53
CA VAL A 87 -15.01 -13.17 -3.04
C VAL A 87 -13.92 -13.03 -4.11
N CYS A 88 -14.03 -12.08 -5.02
CA CYS A 88 -12.99 -11.80 -6.01
C CYS A 88 -11.66 -11.43 -5.32
N VAL A 89 -11.70 -10.52 -4.35
CA VAL A 89 -10.49 -10.06 -3.64
C VAL A 89 -9.90 -11.14 -2.73
N ALA A 90 -10.73 -12.01 -2.14
CA ALA A 90 -10.30 -13.09 -1.26
C ALA A 90 -9.82 -14.35 -2.01
N LEU A 91 -10.36 -14.64 -3.19
CA LEU A 91 -10.05 -15.87 -3.95
C LEU A 91 -9.11 -15.66 -5.14
N VAL A 92 -9.19 -14.50 -5.81
CA VAL A 92 -8.37 -14.24 -7.01
C VAL A 92 -6.97 -13.79 -6.60
N ASP A 93 -6.86 -13.13 -5.45
CA ASP A 93 -5.60 -12.62 -4.95
C ASP A 93 -4.97 -13.55 -3.91
N ASN A 94 -3.72 -13.96 -4.18
CA ASN A 94 -2.93 -14.79 -3.28
C ASN A 94 -2.03 -13.94 -2.35
N GLN A 95 -2.19 -12.61 -2.37
CA GLN A 95 -1.40 -11.70 -1.54
C GLN A 95 -2.30 -10.89 -0.62
N ASP A 96 -2.01 -10.95 0.69
CA ASP A 96 -2.77 -10.27 1.72
C ASP A 96 -2.34 -8.83 1.91
N PHE A 97 -2.29 -8.06 0.81
CA PHE A 97 -1.96 -6.65 0.91
C PHE A 97 -3.17 -5.82 1.36
N PRO A 98 -3.03 -5.02 2.43
CA PRO A 98 -4.11 -4.15 2.89
C PRO A 98 -4.56 -3.11 1.86
N ILE A 99 -3.71 -2.79 0.88
CA ILE A 99 -4.04 -1.85 -0.21
C ILE A 99 -5.20 -2.34 -1.07
N TYR A 100 -5.47 -3.65 -1.11
CA TYR A 100 -6.57 -4.23 -1.88
C TYR A 100 -7.95 -3.91 -1.32
N PHE A 101 -8.04 -3.31 -0.13
CA PHE A 101 -9.26 -2.68 0.33
C PHE A 101 -9.82 -1.69 -0.71
N ILE A 102 -8.99 -1.09 -1.56
CA ILE A 102 -9.42 -0.17 -2.62
C ILE A 102 -10.49 -0.78 -3.56
N TYR A 103 -10.49 -2.10 -3.74
CA TYR A 103 -11.48 -2.78 -4.58
C TYR A 103 -12.83 -2.94 -3.87
N SER A 104 -12.83 -3.20 -2.57
CA SER A 104 -14.05 -3.37 -1.75
C SER A 104 -14.61 -2.04 -1.22
N ALA A 105 -13.77 -1.03 -1.08
CA ALA A 105 -14.12 0.24 -0.45
C ALA A 105 -15.31 0.96 -1.12
N PRO A 106 -15.41 1.07 -2.46
CA PRO A 106 -16.53 1.76 -3.09
C PRO A 106 -17.86 1.08 -2.78
N VAL A 107 -17.93 -0.25 -2.92
CA VAL A 107 -19.15 -1.02 -2.67
C VAL A 107 -19.57 -0.91 -1.21
N LEU A 108 -18.64 -1.08 -0.27
CA LEU A 108 -18.91 -0.92 1.17
C LEU A 108 -19.37 0.51 1.50
N THR A 109 -18.77 1.53 0.88
CA THR A 109 -19.17 2.93 1.08
C THR A 109 -20.60 3.18 0.59
N VAL A 110 -20.99 2.61 -0.55
CA VAL A 110 -22.37 2.71 -1.05
C VAL A 110 -23.34 1.97 -0.13
N CYS A 111 -22.97 0.81 0.41
CA CYS A 111 -23.78 0.14 1.45
C CYS A 111 -23.99 1.02 2.68
N GLY A 112 -22.93 1.67 3.16
CA GLY A 112 -22.97 2.67 4.25
C GLY A 112 -23.92 3.82 3.93
N ALA A 113 -23.79 4.42 2.74
CA ALA A 113 -24.61 5.55 2.31
C ALA A 113 -26.09 5.17 2.18
N PHE A 114 -26.41 4.03 1.57
CA PHE A 114 -27.78 3.54 1.45
C PHE A 114 -28.41 3.26 2.82
N TRP A 115 -27.67 2.61 3.73
CA TRP A 115 -28.14 2.39 5.09
C TRP A 115 -28.36 3.70 5.84
N ALA A 116 -27.43 4.64 5.77
CA ALA A 116 -27.55 5.94 6.42
C ALA A 116 -28.75 6.75 5.91
N TYR A 117 -28.98 6.74 4.60
CA TYR A 117 -30.16 7.32 3.97
C TYR A 117 -31.45 6.70 4.54
N ARG A 118 -31.50 5.38 4.68
CA ARG A 118 -32.67 4.66 5.23
C ARG A 118 -32.87 4.90 6.73
N CYS A 119 -31.79 5.13 7.48
CA CYS A 119 -31.85 5.53 8.88
C CYS A 119 -32.46 6.92 9.07
N TRP A 120 -32.51 7.77 8.05
CA TRP A 120 -33.09 9.12 8.17
C TRP A 120 -34.58 9.11 8.52
N ALA A 121 -35.31 8.08 8.10
CA ALA A 121 -36.73 7.89 8.41
C ALA A 121 -36.98 7.12 9.73
N ARG A 122 -35.94 6.81 10.51
CA ARG A 122 -36.00 6.03 11.75
C ARG A 122 -35.95 6.94 12.99
N PRO A 123 -36.14 6.39 14.21
CA PRO A 123 -35.99 7.15 15.44
C PRO A 123 -34.65 7.87 15.53
N LEU A 124 -34.66 8.98 16.28
CA LEU A 124 -33.59 9.96 16.36
C LEU A 124 -32.20 9.35 16.62
N ILE A 125 -32.11 8.29 17.44
CA ILE A 125 -30.86 7.59 17.74
C ILE A 125 -30.19 6.99 16.49
N TRP A 126 -30.96 6.38 15.59
CA TRP A 126 -30.41 5.78 14.36
C TRP A 126 -29.98 6.83 13.36
N ARG A 127 -30.69 7.96 13.33
CA ARG A 127 -30.34 9.13 12.49
C ARG A 127 -29.00 9.70 12.92
N PHE A 128 -28.81 9.94 14.22
CA PHE A 128 -27.56 10.45 14.75
C PHE A 128 -26.41 9.44 14.61
N ALA A 129 -26.65 8.16 14.92
CA ALA A 129 -25.62 7.14 14.79
C ALA A 129 -25.11 7.03 13.34
N ALA A 130 -26.02 6.92 12.37
CA ALA A 130 -25.65 6.82 10.97
C ALA A 130 -25.03 8.13 10.43
N GLY A 131 -25.57 9.28 10.82
CA GLY A 131 -25.06 10.59 10.43
C GLY A 131 -23.66 10.87 10.99
N ALA A 132 -23.43 10.58 12.27
CA ALA A 132 -22.12 10.74 12.90
C ALA A 132 -21.07 9.84 12.24
N LEU A 133 -21.42 8.59 11.94
CA LEU A 133 -20.51 7.65 11.28
C LEU A 133 -20.19 8.07 9.84
N LEU A 134 -21.19 8.57 9.09
CA LEU A 134 -21.00 9.15 7.77
C LEU A 134 -20.03 10.34 7.83
N VAL A 135 -20.29 11.32 8.71
CA VAL A 135 -19.43 12.50 8.88
C VAL A 135 -18.01 12.10 9.26
N ALA A 136 -17.84 11.18 10.22
CA ALA A 136 -16.53 10.68 10.63
C ALA A 136 -15.78 10.00 9.46
N ALA A 137 -16.45 9.15 8.68
CA ALA A 137 -15.87 8.51 7.51
C ALA A 137 -15.47 9.52 6.43
N THR A 138 -16.30 10.55 6.18
CA THR A 138 -16.00 11.62 5.22
C THR A 138 -14.80 12.45 5.68
N ILE A 139 -14.76 12.88 6.94
CA ILE A 139 -13.63 13.63 7.50
C ILE A 139 -12.35 12.80 7.47
N ALA A 140 -12.41 11.53 7.87
CA ALA A 140 -11.25 10.63 7.83
C ALA A 140 -10.68 10.48 6.41
N SER A 141 -11.56 10.31 5.42
CA SER A 141 -11.18 10.10 4.03
C SER A 141 -10.61 11.38 3.40
N THR A 142 -11.31 12.50 3.56
CA THR A 142 -10.91 13.81 2.98
C THR A 142 -9.72 14.44 3.73
N GLY A 143 -9.70 14.34 5.05
CA GLY A 143 -8.61 14.83 5.89
C GLY A 143 -7.28 14.15 5.58
N ALA A 144 -7.28 12.85 5.25
CA ALA A 144 -6.07 12.15 4.83
C ALA A 144 -5.47 12.75 3.54
N PHE A 145 -6.30 13.18 2.58
CA PHE A 145 -5.82 13.89 1.39
C PHE A 145 -5.25 15.26 1.76
N ALA A 146 -5.94 16.03 2.62
CA ALA A 146 -5.45 17.32 3.07
C ALA A 146 -4.06 17.21 3.74
N VAL A 147 -3.87 16.21 4.62
CA VAL A 147 -2.57 15.92 5.24
C VAL A 147 -1.51 15.60 4.19
N LYS A 148 -1.83 14.78 3.19
CA LYS A 148 -0.88 14.42 2.12
C LYS A 148 -0.53 15.59 1.20
N ILE A 149 -1.51 16.41 0.84
CA ILE A 149 -1.31 17.63 0.05
C ILE A 149 -0.42 18.61 0.83
N HIS A 150 -0.70 18.80 2.12
CA HIS A 150 0.09 19.68 2.97
C HIS A 150 1.53 19.18 3.18
N ALA A 151 1.70 17.87 3.38
CA ALA A 151 3.02 17.25 3.50
C ALA A 151 3.87 17.48 2.25
N ASN A 152 3.23 17.46 1.07
CA ASN A 152 3.88 17.72 -0.23
C ASN A 152 5.17 16.90 -0.39
N ASP A 153 5.06 15.58 -0.12
CA ASP A 153 6.18 14.63 -0.12
C ASP A 153 6.93 14.68 -1.46
N PHE A 154 6.22 14.91 -2.57
CA PHE A 154 6.85 15.08 -3.89
C PHE A 154 7.86 16.23 -3.91
N ARG A 155 7.46 17.44 -3.52
CA ARG A 155 8.37 18.59 -3.55
C ARG A 155 9.41 18.52 -2.43
N ARG A 156 8.99 18.20 -1.20
CA ARG A 156 9.86 18.29 -0.02
C ARG A 156 10.81 17.12 0.12
N GLN A 157 10.38 15.92 -0.26
CA GLN A 157 11.17 14.70 -0.08
C GLN A 157 11.81 14.25 -1.40
N TYR A 158 11.00 14.04 -2.45
CA TYR A 158 11.46 13.46 -3.72
C TYR A 158 12.32 14.43 -4.53
N LEU A 159 11.82 15.64 -4.85
CA LEU A 159 12.58 16.59 -5.67
C LEU A 159 13.89 17.03 -5.00
N SER A 160 13.87 17.24 -3.68
CA SER A 160 15.09 17.55 -2.91
C SER A 160 16.14 16.44 -3.01
N ALA A 161 15.72 15.16 -2.92
CA ALA A 161 16.62 14.02 -3.10
C ALA A 161 17.18 13.94 -4.53
N VAL A 162 16.32 14.11 -5.53
CA VAL A 162 16.71 14.15 -6.95
C VAL A 162 17.74 15.24 -7.24
N GLN A 163 17.56 16.44 -6.68
CA GLN A 163 18.52 17.53 -6.85
C GLN A 163 19.90 17.17 -6.32
N VAL A 164 19.97 16.57 -5.12
CA VAL A 164 21.24 16.10 -4.55
C VAL A 164 21.89 15.02 -5.40
N ILE A 165 21.08 14.08 -5.92
CA ILE A 165 21.57 13.02 -6.81
C ILE A 165 22.17 13.65 -8.06
N LYS A 166 21.44 14.53 -8.76
CA LYS A 166 21.91 15.19 -9.98
C LYS A 166 23.18 16.01 -9.75
N ALA A 167 23.30 16.69 -8.61
CA ALA A 167 24.48 17.47 -8.27
C ALA A 167 25.73 16.58 -8.03
N ASN A 168 25.55 15.37 -7.48
CA ASN A 168 26.65 14.51 -7.05
C ASN A 168 26.94 13.32 -7.96
N LEU A 169 26.10 13.07 -8.97
CA LEU A 169 26.28 11.96 -9.90
C LEU A 169 27.34 12.31 -10.95
N PRO A 170 28.50 11.61 -11.00
CA PRO A 170 29.48 11.84 -12.04
C PRO A 170 28.93 11.43 -13.42
N ALA A 171 29.50 12.00 -14.49
CA ALA A 171 29.14 11.63 -15.86
C ALA A 171 29.38 10.12 -16.07
N GLY A 172 28.37 9.40 -16.56
CA GLY A 172 28.41 7.94 -16.70
C GLY A 172 28.34 7.14 -15.38
N GLY A 173 28.26 7.82 -14.23
CA GLY A 173 28.10 7.16 -12.93
C GLY A 173 26.70 6.58 -12.75
N THR A 174 26.60 5.49 -12.01
CA THR A 174 25.33 4.80 -11.74
C THR A 174 24.77 5.14 -10.35
N VAL A 175 23.45 5.07 -10.24
CA VAL A 175 22.68 5.21 -9.01
C VAL A 175 21.99 3.90 -8.73
N PHE A 176 22.17 3.36 -7.54
CA PHE A 176 21.31 2.28 -7.05
C PHE A 176 20.25 2.88 -6.13
N GLY A 177 18.99 2.65 -6.44
CA GLY A 177 17.87 3.21 -5.70
C GLY A 177 16.54 2.79 -6.32
N GLY A 178 15.45 3.08 -5.61
CA GLY A 178 14.11 2.69 -6.04
C GLY A 178 13.79 3.18 -7.45
N ALA A 179 13.05 2.36 -8.20
CA ALA A 179 12.68 2.63 -9.59
C ALA A 179 11.94 3.97 -9.78
N GLU A 180 11.33 4.55 -8.74
CA GLU A 180 10.65 5.85 -8.81
C GLU A 180 11.59 7.02 -9.10
N LEU A 181 12.89 6.88 -8.86
CA LEU A 181 13.89 7.88 -9.25
C LEU A 181 13.95 8.05 -10.78
N GLY A 182 13.53 7.03 -11.54
CA GLY A 182 13.50 7.06 -13.00
C GLY A 182 12.60 8.15 -13.58
N PHE A 183 11.57 8.60 -12.84
CA PHE A 183 10.71 9.70 -13.29
C PHE A 183 11.45 11.04 -13.42
N ALA A 184 12.56 11.24 -12.69
CA ALA A 184 13.34 12.47 -12.76
C ALA A 184 14.76 12.30 -13.30
N LEU A 185 15.32 11.08 -13.21
CA LEU A 185 16.65 10.73 -13.71
C LEU A 185 16.60 10.09 -15.11
N GLY A 186 15.44 9.60 -15.53
CA GLY A 186 15.28 8.74 -16.71
C GLY A 186 15.40 7.26 -16.36
N PHE A 187 14.70 6.41 -17.10
CA PHE A 187 14.85 4.96 -17.00
C PHE A 187 15.98 4.54 -17.94
N GLY A 188 16.99 3.83 -17.42
CA GLY A 188 18.14 3.43 -18.22
C GLY A 188 19.26 2.83 -17.37
N PRO A 189 20.41 2.51 -17.99
CA PRO A 189 21.53 1.83 -17.31
C PRO A 189 22.12 2.63 -16.14
N GLN A 190 21.81 3.93 -16.07
CA GLN A 190 22.25 4.80 -14.99
C GLN A 190 21.51 4.55 -13.67
N LEU A 191 20.30 3.97 -13.70
CA LEU A 191 19.49 3.69 -12.51
C LEU A 191 19.23 2.19 -12.40
N VAL A 192 19.62 1.61 -11.28
CA VAL A 192 19.40 0.19 -10.98
C VAL A 192 18.66 0.07 -9.65
N ASP A 193 17.51 -0.61 -9.66
CA ASP A 193 16.77 -0.92 -8.43
C ASP A 193 17.39 -2.17 -7.76
N ASP A 194 18.50 -1.95 -7.05
CA ASP A 194 19.21 -2.97 -6.28
C ASP A 194 19.35 -2.55 -4.81
N ARG A 195 18.50 -3.15 -3.98
CA ARG A 195 18.47 -2.90 -2.52
C ARG A 195 19.67 -3.48 -1.77
N TYR A 196 20.40 -4.41 -2.36
CA TYR A 196 21.53 -5.12 -1.73
C TYR A 196 22.89 -4.66 -2.25
N LEU A 197 22.96 -3.47 -2.89
CA LEU A 197 24.21 -2.85 -3.31
C LEU A 197 25.06 -3.80 -4.19
N GLY A 198 24.42 -4.56 -5.08
CA GLY A 198 25.11 -5.43 -6.03
C GLY A 198 25.38 -6.84 -5.52
N TYR A 199 24.99 -7.21 -4.30
CA TYR A 199 25.31 -8.52 -3.71
C TYR A 199 24.83 -9.70 -4.57
N GLY A 200 23.56 -9.69 -4.99
CA GLY A 200 22.98 -10.77 -5.80
C GLY A 200 23.26 -10.64 -7.30
N SER A 201 23.27 -9.40 -7.80
CA SER A 201 23.45 -9.09 -9.23
C SER A 201 24.91 -9.12 -9.68
N ARG A 202 25.87 -9.09 -8.74
CA ARG A 202 27.31 -8.89 -8.98
C ARG A 202 27.61 -7.62 -9.78
N ALA A 203 26.69 -6.65 -9.76
CA ALA A 203 26.87 -5.39 -10.46
C ALA A 203 27.99 -4.56 -9.80
N PRO A 204 28.72 -3.74 -10.57
CA PRO A 204 29.70 -2.81 -10.01
C PRO A 204 29.06 -1.87 -8.99
N LEU A 205 29.85 -1.47 -7.99
CA LEU A 205 29.40 -0.54 -6.95
C LEU A 205 28.99 0.80 -7.56
N PRO A 206 27.79 1.32 -7.23
CA PRO A 206 27.31 2.57 -7.80
C PRO A 206 28.11 3.78 -7.31
N ALA A 207 27.99 4.90 -8.02
CA ALA A 207 28.49 6.18 -7.50
C ALA A 207 27.63 6.65 -6.32
N LEU A 208 26.31 6.49 -6.43
CA LEU A 208 25.34 6.86 -5.41
C LEU A 208 24.47 5.67 -5.04
N TYR A 209 24.26 5.47 -3.74
CA TYR A 209 23.31 4.52 -3.21
C TYR A 209 22.21 5.25 -2.45
N VAL A 210 20.97 5.07 -2.87
CA VAL A 210 19.78 5.73 -2.34
C VAL A 210 18.94 4.68 -1.64
N MET A 211 18.79 4.85 -0.32
CA MET A 211 17.88 4.04 0.48
C MET A 211 16.56 4.75 0.67
N ASP A 212 15.47 4.01 0.49
CA ASP A 212 14.13 4.37 0.92
C ASP A 212 13.64 3.43 2.06
N PRO A 213 12.45 3.68 2.65
CA PRO A 213 11.91 2.84 3.71
C PRO A 213 11.51 1.41 3.26
N ASN A 214 11.14 1.23 1.98
CA ASN A 214 10.73 -0.06 1.42
C ASN A 214 11.90 -1.06 1.41
N TYR A 215 13.13 -0.57 1.21
CA TYR A 215 14.33 -1.40 1.25
C TYR A 215 14.56 -2.03 2.63
N VAL A 216 14.18 -1.31 3.70
CA VAL A 216 14.31 -1.80 5.08
C VAL A 216 13.26 -2.84 5.45
N GLY A 217 12.04 -2.71 4.92
CA GLY A 217 10.94 -3.63 5.20
C GLY A 217 11.06 -4.98 4.49
N MET A 218 11.79 -5.05 3.38
CA MET A 218 11.89 -6.26 2.53
C MET A 218 13.22 -7.01 2.71
N ARG A 219 13.60 -7.29 3.96
CA ARG A 219 14.82 -8.06 4.32
C ARG A 219 14.60 -9.58 4.17
N SER A 220 14.23 -10.03 2.98
CA SER A 220 14.04 -11.46 2.72
C SER A 220 15.37 -12.24 2.82
N GLU A 221 16.49 -11.60 2.45
CA GLU A 221 17.82 -12.22 2.45
C GLU A 221 18.73 -11.58 3.51
N LYS A 222 18.81 -12.21 4.69
CA LYS A 222 19.59 -11.70 5.83
C LYS A 222 21.07 -11.50 5.49
N THR A 223 21.68 -12.46 4.79
CA THR A 223 23.10 -12.40 4.42
C THR A 223 23.38 -11.26 3.44
N ALA A 224 22.61 -11.17 2.35
CA ALA A 224 22.72 -10.08 1.38
C ALA A 224 22.56 -8.71 2.04
N TRP A 225 21.58 -8.59 2.94
CA TRP A 225 21.36 -7.38 3.71
C TRP A 225 22.58 -7.02 4.56
N GLN A 226 23.09 -7.95 5.37
CA GLN A 226 24.22 -7.72 6.27
C GLN A 226 25.50 -7.34 5.51
N GLU A 227 25.82 -8.06 4.43
CA GLU A 227 27.00 -7.76 3.62
C GLU A 227 26.89 -6.41 2.91
N SER A 228 25.71 -6.09 2.35
CA SER A 228 25.50 -4.76 1.76
C SER A 228 25.70 -3.62 2.76
N ARG A 229 25.32 -3.83 4.04
CA ARG A 229 25.51 -2.82 5.11
C ARG A 229 26.98 -2.67 5.50
N LYS A 230 27.74 -3.77 5.52
CA LYS A 230 29.20 -3.72 5.75
C LYS A 230 29.89 -2.92 4.63
N THR A 231 29.54 -3.19 3.37
CA THR A 231 30.09 -2.45 2.22
C THR A 231 29.71 -0.98 2.28
N LEU A 232 28.43 -0.68 2.56
CA LEU A 232 27.95 0.69 2.69
C LEU A 232 28.69 1.46 3.80
N ALA A 233 28.93 0.84 4.95
CA ALA A 233 29.62 1.48 6.08
C ALA A 233 31.12 1.68 5.84
N LYS A 234 31.74 0.88 4.95
CA LYS A 234 33.18 0.92 4.68
C LYS A 234 33.57 1.81 3.50
N GLN A 235 32.69 1.96 2.51
CA GLN A 235 33.02 2.55 1.21
C GLN A 235 32.11 3.71 0.82
N TYR A 236 31.18 4.10 1.68
CA TYR A 236 30.27 5.21 1.40
C TYR A 236 30.07 6.08 2.62
N ARG A 237 29.84 7.36 2.34
CA ARG A 237 29.42 8.38 3.31
C ARG A 237 28.03 8.90 3.03
N LEU A 238 27.27 9.17 4.08
CA LEU A 238 25.95 9.78 3.98
C LEU A 238 26.11 11.25 3.56
N ILE A 239 25.54 11.65 2.42
CA ILE A 239 25.60 13.04 1.92
C ILE A 239 24.27 13.78 2.06
N TYR A 240 23.16 13.06 2.18
CA TYR A 240 21.84 13.65 2.36
C TYR A 240 20.88 12.70 3.06
N ARG A 241 19.99 13.28 3.87
CA ARG A 241 18.94 12.56 4.58
C ARG A 241 17.71 13.44 4.72
N ASN A 242 16.55 12.88 4.38
CA ASN A 242 15.26 13.45 4.75
C ASN A 242 14.37 12.35 5.37
N GLN A 243 13.05 12.55 5.37
CA GLN A 243 12.13 11.60 6.01
C GLN A 243 12.00 10.28 5.23
N ILE A 244 12.25 10.29 3.91
CA ILE A 244 12.09 9.13 3.04
C ILE A 244 13.46 8.58 2.63
N TYR A 245 14.34 9.45 2.14
CA TYR A 245 15.58 9.09 1.48
C TYR A 245 16.81 9.26 2.36
N ARG A 246 17.74 8.32 2.24
CA ARG A 246 19.14 8.46 2.67
C ARG A 246 20.03 8.22 1.46
N ILE A 247 20.88 9.19 1.15
CA ILE A 247 21.72 9.16 -0.05
C ILE A 247 23.17 9.06 0.38
N TYR A 248 23.83 8.03 -0.11
CA TYR A 248 25.20 7.68 0.18
C TYR A 248 26.04 7.86 -1.06
N LEU A 249 27.19 8.51 -0.91
CA LEU A 249 28.18 8.73 -1.96
C LEU A 249 29.39 7.85 -1.69
N ARG A 250 29.90 7.19 -2.74
CA ARG A 250 31.08 6.33 -2.64
C ARG A 250 32.31 7.16 -2.27
N ASP A 251 33.16 6.64 -1.40
CA ASP A 251 34.17 7.44 -0.70
C ASP A 251 35.29 7.97 -1.61
N ASP A 252 35.61 7.24 -2.68
CA ASP A 252 36.58 7.58 -3.71
C ASP A 252 36.14 8.77 -4.60
N LEU A 253 34.86 9.14 -4.58
CA LEU A 253 34.33 10.23 -5.39
C LEU A 253 34.33 11.54 -4.60
N PRO A 254 34.72 12.68 -5.20
CA PRO A 254 34.62 13.98 -4.56
C PRO A 254 33.14 14.38 -4.40
N LYS A 255 32.83 15.06 -3.29
CA LYS A 255 31.51 15.69 -3.12
C LYS A 255 31.43 16.90 -4.07
N ARG A 256 30.40 16.93 -4.92
CA ARG A 256 30.14 18.08 -5.81
C ARG A 256 29.06 18.94 -5.15
N SER A 257 29.40 20.20 -4.88
CA SER A 257 28.53 21.19 -4.23
C SER A 257 27.38 21.59 -5.14
#